data_AF-A0A7X8BFD0-F1
#
_entry.id   AF-A0A7X8BFD0-F1
#
_cell.length_a   1.000
_cell.length_b   1.000
_cell.length_c   1.000
_cell.angle_alpha   90.00
_cell.angle_beta   90.00
_cell.angle_gamma   90.00
#
_symmetry.space_group_name_H-M   'P 1'
#
loop_
_entity.id
_entity.type
_entity.pdbx_description
1 polymer ?
#
loop_
_entity_poly.entity_id
_entity_poly.type
_entity_poly.pdbx_seq_one_letter_code
_entity_poly.pdbx_strand_id
1 'polypeptide(L)'
;MDFPEPLRALRSKNYRLFFTAQSVSLSGLWMHRVAMGWLVFRLTGSNSALGIMDFAASVPIFLLSPFAGALVERWDLRKTLFWCQAACMGIALALSFLTLTGLVTFRFVVALALALGLIDSFELPCRYSLVSYMVDRKEDISNAVALNSVVFNVARMIGPTIAGFVIQVFGEGICFLLNGFAYSSTLYAVRAMKMERPPVGISSGGKATPFEDMMQGLRLARDFAPARYLLILIAMTGFFAFPSLVLMPAMAKAVLGGNPKTLGFLL
;
A
#
# COMPACT_ATOMS: atom_id res chain seq x y z
N MET A 1 -9.33 -4.08 30.04
CA MET A 1 -8.82 -5.26 29.33
C MET A 1 -7.32 -5.08 29.18
N ASP A 2 -6.54 -5.79 30.00
CA ASP A 2 -5.09 -5.78 29.86
C ASP A 2 -4.69 -6.66 28.69
N PHE A 3 -4.38 -6.03 27.56
CA PHE A 3 -3.81 -6.72 26.41
C PHE A 3 -2.37 -7.16 26.72
N PRO A 4 -1.96 -8.39 26.31
CA PRO A 4 -0.58 -8.85 26.41
C PRO A 4 0.37 -7.95 25.62
N GLU A 5 1.68 -7.96 25.96
CA GLU A 5 2.68 -7.04 25.37
C GLU A 5 2.62 -6.84 23.84
N PRO A 6 2.46 -7.89 23.00
CA PRO A 6 2.37 -7.72 21.54
C PRO A 6 1.07 -7.03 21.05
N LEU A 7 0.06 -6.89 21.91
CA LEU A 7 -1.25 -6.30 21.57
C LEU A 7 -1.50 -4.96 22.26
N ARG A 8 -0.47 -4.35 22.89
CA ARG A 8 -0.60 -3.09 23.64
C ARG A 8 -1.21 -1.96 22.82
N ALA A 9 -0.85 -1.85 21.54
CA ALA A 9 -1.40 -0.82 20.65
C ALA A 9 -2.93 -0.96 20.43
N LEU A 10 -3.51 -2.16 20.58
CA LEU A 10 -4.97 -2.38 20.50
C LEU A 10 -5.74 -1.86 21.73
N ARG A 11 -5.05 -1.38 22.77
CA ARG A 11 -5.67 -0.66 23.89
C ARG A 11 -6.33 0.63 23.41
N SER A 12 -5.72 1.33 22.44
CA SER A 12 -6.33 2.52 21.86
C SER A 12 -7.53 2.13 20.99
N LYS A 13 -8.69 2.70 21.29
CA LYS A 13 -9.93 2.46 20.55
C LYS A 13 -9.80 2.89 19.08
N ASN A 14 -9.06 3.97 18.82
CA ASN A 14 -8.82 4.47 17.48
C ASN A 14 -7.92 3.52 16.68
N TYR A 15 -6.79 3.10 17.26
CA TYR A 15 -5.89 2.15 16.61
C TYR A 15 -6.57 0.79 16.37
N ARG A 16 -7.35 0.27 17.32
CA ARG A 16 -8.09 -1.00 17.13
C ARG A 16 -9.07 -0.93 15.96
N LEU A 17 -9.83 0.16 15.85
CA LEU A 17 -10.77 0.37 14.75
C LEU A 17 -10.06 0.44 13.40
N PHE A 18 -8.94 1.19 13.36
CA PHE A 18 -8.11 1.29 12.17
C PHE A 18 -7.47 -0.05 11.79
N PHE A 19 -6.97 -0.81 12.76
CA PHE A 19 -6.38 -2.13 12.57
C PHE A 19 -7.37 -3.12 11.94
N THR A 20 -8.61 -3.17 12.46
CA THR A 20 -9.65 -4.05 11.89
C THR A 20 -10.02 -3.66 10.46
N ALA A 21 -10.15 -2.36 10.18
CA ALA A 21 -10.46 -1.89 8.85
C ALA A 21 -9.30 -2.10 7.87
N GLN A 22 -8.07 -1.83 8.30
CA GLN A 22 -6.86 -2.09 7.51
C GLN A 22 -6.71 -3.57 7.17
N SER A 23 -7.07 -4.47 8.08
CA SER A 23 -7.01 -5.91 7.80
C SER A 23 -7.88 -6.28 6.59
N VAL A 24 -9.12 -5.79 6.56
CA VAL A 24 -10.04 -6.01 5.45
C VAL A 24 -9.54 -5.32 4.18
N SER A 25 -9.13 -4.06 4.29
CA SER A 25 -8.66 -3.25 3.15
C SER A 25 -7.38 -3.78 2.52
N LEU A 26 -6.40 -4.23 3.31
CA LEU A 26 -5.17 -4.85 2.80
C LEU A 26 -5.45 -6.18 2.11
N SER A 27 -6.33 -7.01 2.65
CA SER A 27 -6.75 -8.25 1.97
C SER A 27 -7.43 -7.95 0.63
N GLY A 28 -8.32 -6.95 0.60
CA GLY A 28 -8.93 -6.46 -0.63
C GLY A 28 -7.91 -5.96 -1.65
N LEU A 29 -6.92 -5.19 -1.20
CA LEU A 29 -5.86 -4.65 -2.06
C LEU A 29 -5.02 -5.77 -2.70
N TRP A 30 -4.62 -6.77 -1.91
CA TRP A 30 -3.87 -7.91 -2.43
C TRP A 30 -4.68 -8.73 -3.44
N MET A 31 -5.98 -8.93 -3.17
CA MET A 31 -6.87 -9.55 -4.13
C MET A 31 -7.02 -8.72 -5.41
N HIS A 32 -7.13 -7.40 -5.30
CA HIS A 32 -7.21 -6.49 -6.43
C HIS A 32 -5.95 -6.53 -7.31
N ARG A 33 -4.76 -6.59 -6.71
CA ARG A 33 -3.49 -6.72 -7.46
C ARG A 33 -3.44 -8.01 -8.28
N VAL A 34 -3.86 -9.13 -7.69
CA VAL A 34 -3.90 -10.42 -8.38
C VAL A 34 -4.91 -10.41 -9.52
N ALA A 35 -6.10 -9.85 -9.29
CA ALA A 35 -7.12 -9.70 -10.32
C ALA A 35 -6.68 -8.75 -11.45
N MET A 36 -5.99 -7.64 -11.15
CA MET A 36 -5.44 -6.76 -12.18
C MET A 36 -4.41 -7.47 -13.05
N GLY A 37 -3.50 -8.24 -12.43
CA GLY A 37 -2.51 -9.03 -13.16
C GLY A 37 -3.17 -10.07 -14.07
N TRP A 38 -4.17 -10.79 -13.57
CA TRP A 38 -4.92 -11.75 -14.39
C TRP A 38 -5.68 -11.06 -15.54
N LEU A 39 -6.26 -9.87 -15.29
CA LEU A 39 -7.05 -9.15 -16.28
C LEU A 39 -6.22 -8.71 -17.46
N VAL A 40 -5.07 -8.11 -17.18
CA VAL A 40 -4.15 -7.68 -18.22
C VAL A 40 -3.62 -8.87 -19.00
N PHE A 41 -3.29 -9.97 -18.32
CA PHE A 41 -2.85 -11.19 -18.99
C PHE A 41 -3.95 -11.75 -19.91
N ARG A 42 -5.21 -11.79 -19.46
CA ARG A 42 -6.35 -12.23 -20.28
C ARG A 42 -6.60 -11.31 -21.48
N LEU A 43 -6.45 -10.01 -21.32
CA LEU A 43 -6.69 -9.02 -22.38
C LEU A 43 -5.56 -8.97 -23.44
N THR A 44 -4.31 -9.25 -23.05
CA THR A 44 -3.15 -9.01 -23.92
C THR A 44 -2.34 -10.26 -24.26
N GLY A 45 -2.42 -11.31 -23.44
CA GLY A 45 -1.60 -12.52 -23.56
C GLY A 45 -0.10 -12.30 -23.36
N SER A 46 0.34 -11.12 -22.89
CA SER A 46 1.75 -10.74 -22.86
C SER A 46 2.24 -10.35 -21.46
N ASN A 47 3.38 -10.90 -21.06
CA ASN A 47 4.08 -10.50 -19.84
C ASN A 47 4.64 -9.07 -19.92
N SER A 48 4.90 -8.54 -21.12
CA SER A 48 5.35 -7.15 -21.27
C SER A 48 4.25 -6.15 -20.90
N ALA A 49 2.98 -6.49 -21.17
CA ALA A 49 1.84 -5.64 -20.83
C ALA A 49 1.65 -5.53 -19.31
N LEU A 50 1.93 -6.61 -18.57
CA LEU A 50 1.96 -6.59 -17.10
C LEU A 50 3.04 -5.64 -16.59
N GLY A 51 4.24 -5.70 -17.15
CA GLY A 51 5.33 -4.79 -16.80
C GLY A 51 4.98 -3.32 -17.06
N ILE A 52 4.27 -3.02 -18.15
CA ILE A 52 3.80 -1.65 -18.46
C ILE A 52 2.76 -1.19 -17.43
N MET A 53 1.81 -2.05 -17.06
CA MET A 53 0.81 -1.74 -16.04
C MET A 53 1.46 -1.48 -14.67
N ASP A 54 2.36 -2.36 -14.23
CA ASP A 54 3.07 -2.21 -12.95
C ASP A 54 3.97 -0.97 -12.94
N PHE A 55 4.62 -0.67 -14.06
CA PHE A 55 5.38 0.57 -14.24
C PHE A 55 4.47 1.79 -14.13
N ALA A 56 3.31 1.79 -14.80
CA ALA A 56 2.34 2.88 -14.69
C ALA A 56 1.84 3.09 -13.25
N ALA A 57 1.64 2.03 -12.47
CA ALA A 57 1.27 2.13 -11.06
C ALA A 57 2.42 2.63 -10.17
N SER A 58 3.67 2.31 -10.49
CA SER A 58 4.83 2.58 -9.63
C SER A 58 5.52 3.92 -9.90
N VAL A 59 5.51 4.39 -11.15
CA VAL A 59 6.16 5.64 -11.57
C VAL A 59 5.69 6.87 -10.78
N PRO A 60 4.38 7.09 -10.59
CA PRO A 60 3.91 8.26 -9.84
C PRO A 60 4.37 8.19 -8.38
N ILE A 61 4.36 7.02 -7.76
CA ILE A 61 4.85 6.82 -6.38
C ILE A 61 6.32 7.19 -6.31
N PHE A 62 7.14 6.72 -7.25
CA PHE A 62 8.57 7.01 -7.27
C PHE A 62 8.86 8.51 -7.43
N LEU A 63 8.18 9.18 -8.37
CA LEU A 63 8.43 10.59 -8.68
C LEU A 63 7.84 11.54 -7.64
N LEU A 64 6.66 11.21 -7.10
CA LEU A 64 5.90 12.12 -6.24
C LEU A 64 6.06 11.84 -4.75
N SER A 65 6.50 10.65 -4.33
CA SER A 65 6.61 10.32 -2.88
C SER A 65 7.44 11.33 -2.06
N PRO A 66 8.58 11.89 -2.54
CA PRO A 66 9.34 12.86 -1.76
C PRO A 66 8.57 14.17 -1.57
N PHE A 67 7.86 14.62 -2.61
CA PHE A 67 7.04 15.82 -2.57
C PHE A 67 5.77 15.61 -1.74
N ALA A 68 5.12 14.46 -1.93
CA ALA A 68 3.93 14.09 -1.21
C ALA A 68 4.16 14.07 0.29
N GLY A 69 5.31 13.58 0.78
CA GLY A 69 5.69 13.65 2.20
C GLY A 69 5.65 15.07 2.75
N ALA A 70 6.31 16.02 2.08
CA ALA A 70 6.34 17.44 2.50
C ALA A 70 4.96 18.12 2.41
N LEU A 71 4.13 17.75 1.42
CA LEU A 71 2.77 18.30 1.30
C LEU A 71 1.84 17.77 2.40
N VAL A 72 1.96 16.47 2.69
CA VAL A 72 1.18 15.76 3.69
C VAL A 72 1.44 16.30 5.10
N GLU A 73 2.63 16.83 5.37
CA GLU A 73 2.94 17.54 6.63
C GLU A 73 2.19 18.87 6.81
N ARG A 74 1.56 19.41 5.77
CA ARG A 74 0.81 20.68 5.88
C ARG A 74 -0.69 20.49 5.84
N TRP A 75 -1.13 19.30 5.47
CA TRP A 75 -2.54 18.97 5.30
C TRP A 75 -3.11 18.30 6.54
N ASP A 76 -4.44 18.30 6.63
CA ASP A 76 -5.18 17.49 7.58
C ASP A 76 -5.07 16.02 7.15
N LEU A 77 -4.19 15.27 7.81
CA LEU A 77 -3.87 13.88 7.46
C LEU A 77 -5.12 13.00 7.39
N ARG A 78 -6.12 13.27 8.25
CA ARG A 78 -7.36 12.51 8.29
C ARG A 78 -8.21 12.77 7.06
N LYS A 79 -8.36 14.04 6.67
CA LYS A 79 -9.13 14.41 5.46
C LYS A 79 -8.43 13.92 4.20
N THR A 80 -7.11 14.07 4.11
CA THR A 80 -6.35 13.59 2.95
C THR A 80 -6.48 12.07 2.82
N LEU A 81 -6.28 11.33 3.90
CA LEU A 81 -6.45 9.87 3.89
C LEU A 81 -7.88 9.47 3.48
N PHE A 82 -8.90 10.17 3.99
CA PHE A 82 -10.30 9.91 3.62
C PHE A 82 -10.53 10.07 2.11
N TRP A 83 -10.06 11.18 1.52
CA TRP A 83 -10.24 11.44 0.09
C TRP A 83 -9.42 10.49 -0.79
N CYS A 84 -8.19 10.14 -0.39
CA CYS A 84 -7.40 9.12 -1.07
C CYS A 84 -8.11 7.77 -1.08
N GLN A 85 -8.62 7.32 0.08
CA GLN A 85 -9.36 6.07 0.21
C GLN A 85 -10.65 6.07 -0.60
N ALA A 86 -11.37 7.20 -0.63
CA ALA A 86 -12.56 7.38 -1.48
C ALA A 86 -12.20 7.32 -2.98
N ALA A 87 -11.09 7.92 -3.39
CA ALA A 87 -10.62 7.86 -4.78
C ALA A 87 -10.19 6.44 -5.18
N CYS A 88 -9.46 5.72 -4.32
CA CYS A 88 -9.12 4.31 -4.54
C CYS A 88 -10.37 3.42 -4.65
N MET A 89 -11.38 3.68 -3.81
CA MET A 89 -12.68 3.01 -3.92
C MET A 89 -13.35 3.29 -5.26
N GLY A 90 -13.36 4.55 -5.71
CA GLY A 90 -13.89 4.95 -7.01
C GLY A 90 -13.20 4.21 -8.17
N ILE A 91 -11.87 4.12 -8.16
CA ILE A 91 -11.09 3.39 -9.16
C ILE A 91 -11.43 1.90 -9.15
N ALA A 92 -11.49 1.28 -7.96
CA ALA A 92 -11.81 -0.14 -7.84
C ALA A 92 -13.22 -0.46 -8.38
N LEU A 93 -14.21 0.39 -8.06
CA LEU A 93 -15.57 0.24 -8.55
C LEU A 93 -15.69 0.52 -10.06
N ALA A 94 -14.98 1.52 -10.58
CA ALA A 94 -14.92 1.80 -12.01
C ALA A 94 -14.33 0.61 -12.78
N LEU A 95 -13.24 0.03 -12.27
CA LEU A 95 -12.63 -1.16 -12.86
C LEU A 95 -13.55 -2.37 -12.80
N SER A 96 -14.25 -2.55 -11.68
CA SER A 96 -15.28 -3.59 -11.54
C SER A 96 -16.38 -3.44 -12.59
N PHE A 97 -16.96 -2.25 -12.71
CA PHE A 97 -18.02 -1.95 -13.68
C PHE A 97 -17.57 -2.21 -15.12
N LEU A 98 -16.40 -1.69 -15.52
CA LEU A 98 -15.84 -1.90 -16.86
C LEU A 98 -15.57 -3.38 -17.15
N THR A 99 -15.12 -4.14 -16.14
CA THR A 99 -14.82 -5.56 -16.29
C THR A 99 -16.09 -6.40 -16.40
N LEU A 100 -17.11 -6.11 -15.60
CA LEU A 100 -18.39 -6.83 -15.60
C LEU A 100 -19.22 -6.54 -16.86
N THR A 101 -19.11 -5.32 -17.41
CA THR A 101 -19.77 -4.94 -18.68
C THR A 101 -19.03 -5.42 -19.93
N GLY A 102 -17.81 -5.96 -19.77
CA GLY A 102 -16.98 -6.40 -20.90
C GLY A 102 -16.38 -5.25 -21.74
N LEU A 103 -16.54 -4.00 -21.32
CA LEU A 103 -16.01 -2.81 -22.00
C LEU A 103 -14.54 -2.52 -21.64
N VAL A 104 -13.97 -3.30 -20.73
CA VAL A 104 -12.61 -3.09 -20.26
C VAL A 104 -11.59 -3.33 -21.37
N THR A 105 -10.69 -2.36 -21.55
CA THR A 105 -9.57 -2.46 -22.49
C THR A 105 -8.26 -2.25 -21.76
N PHE A 106 -7.17 -2.76 -22.31
CA PHE A 106 -5.84 -2.61 -21.72
C PHE A 106 -5.49 -1.13 -21.45
N ARG A 107 -5.90 -0.21 -22.34
CA ARG A 107 -5.68 1.24 -22.17
C ARG A 107 -6.38 1.79 -20.93
N PHE A 108 -7.61 1.37 -20.66
CA PHE A 108 -8.32 1.77 -19.44
C PHE A 108 -7.65 1.22 -18.18
N VAL A 109 -7.18 -0.04 -18.22
CA VAL A 109 -6.47 -0.62 -17.07
C VAL A 109 -5.19 0.17 -16.76
N VAL A 110 -4.39 0.49 -17.78
CA VAL A 110 -3.16 1.28 -17.60
C VAL A 110 -3.46 2.70 -17.08
N ALA A 111 -4.51 3.35 -17.60
CA ALA A 111 -4.91 4.68 -17.11
C ALA A 111 -5.37 4.65 -15.65
N LEU A 112 -6.14 3.64 -15.25
CA LEU A 112 -6.58 3.45 -13.86
C LEU A 112 -5.42 3.06 -12.94
N ALA A 113 -4.46 2.25 -13.42
CA ALA A 113 -3.24 1.93 -12.69
C ALA A 113 -2.38 3.18 -12.42
N LEU A 114 -2.22 4.05 -13.41
CA LEU A 114 -1.54 5.34 -13.25
C LEU A 114 -2.24 6.23 -12.22
N ALA A 115 -3.58 6.32 -12.29
CA ALA A 115 -4.37 7.09 -11.33
C ALA A 115 -4.25 6.52 -9.91
N LEU A 116 -4.24 5.19 -9.77
CA LEU A 116 -4.01 4.52 -8.48
C LEU A 116 -2.63 4.85 -7.92
N GLY A 117 -1.58 4.76 -8.74
CA GLY A 117 -0.22 5.14 -8.36
C GLY A 117 -0.11 6.60 -7.91
N LEU A 118 -0.82 7.51 -8.58
CA LEU A 118 -0.88 8.92 -8.19
C LEU A 118 -1.50 9.07 -6.80
N ILE A 119 -2.59 8.37 -6.50
CA ILE A 119 -3.24 8.43 -5.18
C ILE A 119 -2.35 7.80 -4.11
N ASP A 120 -1.78 6.62 -4.39
CA ASP A 120 -0.90 5.89 -3.47
C ASP A 120 0.34 6.70 -3.08
N SER A 121 0.81 7.60 -3.97
CA SER A 121 1.94 8.50 -3.68
C SER A 121 1.67 9.44 -2.49
N PHE A 122 0.41 9.82 -2.25
CA PHE A 122 -0.01 10.64 -1.11
C PHE A 122 -0.57 9.80 0.03
N GLU A 123 -1.29 8.73 -0.32
CA GLU A 123 -1.96 7.88 0.65
C GLU A 123 -0.95 7.20 1.59
N LEU A 124 0.15 6.66 1.07
CA LEU A 124 1.15 5.93 1.86
C LEU A 124 1.81 6.84 2.91
N PRO A 125 2.36 8.03 2.57
CA PRO A 125 2.86 8.98 3.57
C PRO A 125 1.79 9.38 4.59
N CYS A 126 0.56 9.70 4.14
CA CYS A 126 -0.54 10.04 5.03
C CYS A 126 -0.80 8.92 6.04
N ARG A 127 -0.90 7.68 5.55
CA ARG A 127 -1.22 6.49 6.33
C ARG A 127 -0.18 6.26 7.42
N TYR A 128 1.11 6.28 7.06
CA TYR A 128 2.19 6.04 8.02
C TYR A 128 2.31 7.17 9.05
N SER A 129 2.19 8.43 8.64
CA SER A 129 2.21 9.57 9.56
C SER A 129 1.04 9.52 10.55
N LEU A 130 -0.15 9.12 10.09
CA LEU A 130 -1.35 9.07 10.92
C LEU A 130 -1.27 8.00 12.02
N VAL A 131 -0.49 6.92 11.84
CA VAL A 131 -0.31 5.88 12.89
C VAL A 131 0.18 6.51 14.20
N SER A 132 1.13 7.45 14.12
CA SER A 132 1.66 8.13 15.32
C SER A 132 0.62 8.95 16.10
N TYR A 133 -0.46 9.37 15.44
CA TYR A 133 -1.59 10.10 16.05
C TYR A 133 -2.71 9.17 16.56
N MET A 134 -2.73 7.90 16.14
CA MET A 134 -3.73 6.92 16.57
C MET A 134 -3.33 6.18 17.85
N VAL A 135 -2.05 6.20 18.20
CA VAL A 135 -1.51 5.47 19.35
C VAL A 135 -1.39 6.42 20.54
N ASP A 136 -1.99 6.04 21.68
CA ASP A 136 -2.09 6.90 22.86
C ASP A 136 -0.73 7.15 23.53
N ARG A 137 0.22 6.21 23.38
CA ARG A 137 1.57 6.28 23.98
C ARG A 137 2.64 6.12 22.90
N LYS A 138 3.65 7.00 22.91
CA LYS A 138 4.77 6.94 21.94
C LYS A 138 5.52 5.61 21.97
N GLU A 139 5.60 4.98 23.14
CA GLU A 139 6.22 3.65 23.33
C GLU A 139 5.51 2.54 22.54
N ASP A 140 4.20 2.67 22.33
CA ASP A 140 3.40 1.68 21.63
C ASP A 140 3.46 1.84 20.10
N ILE A 141 4.13 2.88 19.58
CA ILE A 141 4.26 3.11 18.13
C ILE A 141 5.02 1.96 17.47
N SER A 142 6.11 1.48 18.08
CA SER A 142 6.87 0.34 17.55
C SER A 142 6.01 -0.92 17.46
N ASN A 143 5.19 -1.17 18.50
CA ASN A 143 4.23 -2.28 18.51
C ASN A 143 3.13 -2.11 17.45
N ALA A 144 2.66 -0.88 17.23
CA ALA A 144 1.69 -0.56 16.19
C ALA A 144 2.24 -0.79 14.77
N VAL A 145 3.53 -0.48 14.55
CA VAL A 145 4.22 -0.77 13.28
C VAL A 145 4.37 -2.29 13.10
N ALA A 146 4.80 -3.01 14.14
CA ALA A 146 4.92 -4.46 14.11
C ALA A 146 3.58 -5.16 13.78
N LEU A 147 2.50 -4.73 14.43
CA LEU A 147 1.15 -5.23 14.14
C LEU A 147 0.70 -4.94 12.71
N ASN A 148 1.02 -3.76 12.18
CA ASN A 148 0.72 -3.43 10.78
C ASN A 148 1.48 -4.36 9.83
N SER A 149 2.75 -4.67 10.12
CA SER A 149 3.52 -5.65 9.35
C SER A 149 2.90 -7.06 9.40
N VAL A 150 2.38 -7.50 10.55
CA VAL A 150 1.68 -8.79 10.65
C VAL A 150 0.45 -8.80 9.74
N VAL A 151 -0.39 -7.77 9.82
CA VAL A 151 -1.58 -7.65 8.96
C VAL A 151 -1.21 -7.65 7.49
N PHE A 152 -0.17 -6.90 7.11
CA PHE A 152 0.29 -6.83 5.73
C PHE A 152 0.72 -8.20 5.20
N ASN A 153 1.50 -8.96 5.97
CA ASN A 153 1.96 -10.29 5.57
C ASN A 153 0.82 -11.32 5.53
N VAL A 154 -0.09 -11.29 6.52
CA VAL A 154 -1.29 -12.15 6.52
C VAL A 154 -2.19 -11.83 5.34
N ALA A 155 -2.44 -10.56 5.05
CA ALA A 155 -3.22 -10.14 3.89
C ALA A 155 -2.54 -10.53 2.57
N ARG A 156 -1.21 -10.44 2.50
CA ARG A 156 -0.42 -10.88 1.33
C ARG A 156 -0.54 -12.38 1.08
N MET A 157 -0.70 -13.18 2.12
CA MET A 157 -0.90 -14.62 2.01
C MET A 157 -2.35 -14.95 1.63
N ILE A 158 -3.32 -14.37 2.33
CA ILE A 158 -4.75 -14.71 2.18
C ILE A 158 -5.35 -14.10 0.90
N GLY A 159 -4.98 -12.87 0.57
CA GLY A 159 -5.55 -12.11 -0.55
C GLY A 159 -5.47 -12.85 -1.89
N PRO A 160 -4.29 -13.34 -2.32
CA PRO A 160 -4.15 -14.11 -3.56
C PRO A 160 -4.91 -15.44 -3.56
N THR A 161 -5.00 -16.13 -2.42
CA THR A 161 -5.77 -17.38 -2.30
C THR A 161 -7.26 -17.13 -2.54
N ILE A 162 -7.82 -16.09 -1.91
CA ILE A 162 -9.22 -15.69 -2.13
C ILE A 162 -9.41 -15.23 -3.57
N ALA A 163 -8.48 -14.44 -4.11
CA ALA A 163 -8.53 -13.95 -5.49
C ALA A 163 -8.62 -15.10 -6.50
N GLY A 164 -7.78 -16.13 -6.38
CA GLY A 164 -7.79 -17.27 -7.30
C GLY A 164 -9.15 -17.98 -7.33
N PHE A 165 -9.74 -18.22 -6.15
CA PHE A 165 -11.06 -18.84 -6.05
C PHE A 165 -12.17 -17.95 -6.64
N VAL A 166 -12.17 -16.66 -6.29
CA VAL A 166 -13.18 -15.71 -6.79
C VAL A 166 -13.06 -15.52 -8.30
N ILE A 167 -11.85 -15.37 -8.84
CA ILE A 167 -11.63 -15.26 -10.30
C ILE A 167 -12.15 -16.50 -11.02
N GLN A 168 -11.92 -17.69 -10.47
CA GLN A 168 -12.36 -18.95 -11.09
C GLN A 168 -13.89 -19.08 -11.16
N VAL A 169 -14.60 -18.71 -10.09
CA VAL A 169 -16.06 -18.91 -9.98
C VAL A 169 -16.85 -17.73 -10.54
N PHE A 170 -16.39 -16.51 -10.26
CA PHE A 170 -17.14 -15.27 -10.42
C PHE A 170 -16.47 -14.30 -11.39
N GLY A 171 -15.23 -14.56 -11.78
CA GLY A 171 -14.43 -13.65 -12.59
C GLY A 171 -13.83 -12.49 -11.80
N GLU A 172 -13.05 -11.71 -12.53
CA GLU A 172 -12.15 -10.67 -11.98
C GLU A 172 -12.89 -9.41 -11.54
N GLY A 173 -14.01 -9.10 -12.20
CA GLY A 173 -14.83 -7.94 -11.88
C GLY A 173 -15.36 -7.97 -10.44
N ILE A 174 -15.64 -9.17 -9.91
CA ILE A 174 -16.11 -9.34 -8.53
C ILE A 174 -14.96 -9.14 -7.52
N CYS A 175 -13.72 -9.50 -7.84
CA CYS A 175 -12.57 -9.15 -7.02
C CYS A 175 -12.42 -7.64 -6.84
N PHE A 176 -12.59 -6.87 -7.91
CA PHE A 176 -12.54 -5.41 -7.86
C PHE A 176 -13.71 -4.81 -7.06
N LEU A 177 -14.90 -5.40 -7.18
CA LEU A 177 -16.09 -5.00 -6.40
C LEU A 177 -15.85 -5.20 -4.91
N LEU A 178 -15.38 -6.39 -4.52
CA LEU A 178 -15.06 -6.72 -3.14
C LEU A 178 -13.98 -5.80 -2.57
N ASN A 179 -12.97 -5.43 -3.36
CA ASN A 179 -11.98 -4.43 -2.94
C ASN A 179 -12.59 -3.03 -2.74
N GLY A 180 -13.51 -2.62 -3.62
CA GLY A 180 -14.27 -1.38 -3.44
C GLY A 180 -15.02 -1.35 -2.10
N PHE A 181 -15.68 -2.45 -1.74
CA PHE A 181 -16.31 -2.59 -0.43
C PHE A 181 -15.30 -2.65 0.73
N ALA A 182 -14.14 -3.25 0.53
CA ALA A 182 -13.08 -3.28 1.53
C ALA A 182 -12.61 -1.85 1.90
N TYR A 183 -12.52 -0.94 0.93
CA TYR A 183 -12.22 0.47 1.19
C TYR A 183 -13.29 1.20 2.00
N SER A 184 -14.56 0.79 1.91
CA SER A 184 -15.64 1.33 2.74
C SER A 184 -15.39 1.08 4.23
N SER A 185 -14.74 -0.04 4.59
CA SER A 185 -14.36 -0.30 5.98
C SER A 185 -13.35 0.72 6.53
N THR A 186 -12.38 1.11 5.71
CA THR A 186 -11.37 2.13 6.06
C THR A 186 -12.00 3.51 6.15
N LEU A 187 -12.87 3.87 5.21
CA LEU A 187 -13.64 5.12 5.24
C LEU A 187 -14.48 5.24 6.52
N TYR A 188 -15.18 4.17 6.90
CA TYR A 188 -15.94 4.12 8.15
C TYR A 188 -15.03 4.29 9.37
N ALA A 189 -13.90 3.55 9.42
CA ALA A 189 -12.94 3.68 10.52
C ALA A 189 -12.39 5.11 10.64
N VAL A 190 -11.96 5.72 9.53
CA VAL A 190 -11.46 7.10 9.49
C VAL A 190 -12.50 8.10 9.97
N ARG A 191 -13.79 7.89 9.67
CA ARG A 191 -14.88 8.76 10.11
C ARG A 191 -15.28 8.55 11.57
N ALA A 192 -15.20 7.32 12.06
CA ALA A 192 -15.53 6.98 13.45
C ALA A 192 -14.39 7.25 14.45
N MET A 193 -13.15 7.39 13.98
CA MET A 193 -12.03 7.82 14.82
C MET A 193 -12.27 9.23 15.38
N LYS A 194 -12.10 9.37 16.70
CA LYS A 194 -12.13 10.66 17.39
C LYS A 194 -10.69 11.03 17.75
N MET A 195 -10.13 11.96 16.97
CA MET A 195 -8.78 12.48 17.23
C MET A 195 -8.93 13.77 18.04
N GLU A 196 -8.40 13.77 19.27
CA GLU A 196 -8.46 14.91 20.19
C GLU A 196 -7.61 16.10 19.72
N ARG A 197 -6.66 15.85 18.82
CA ARG A 197 -5.85 16.88 18.14
C ARG A 197 -6.07 16.74 16.64
N PRO A 198 -6.26 17.85 15.91
CA PRO A 198 -6.26 17.77 14.46
C PRO A 198 -4.88 17.27 14.04
N PRO A 199 -4.79 16.16 13.28
CA PRO A 199 -3.53 15.66 12.78
C PRO A 199 -3.11 16.54 11.60
N VAL A 200 -2.84 17.82 11.89
CA VAL A 200 -2.14 18.71 10.98
C VAL A 200 -0.69 18.34 11.16
N GLY A 201 0.02 18.03 10.08
CA GLY A 201 1.46 17.84 10.22
C GLY A 201 2.11 19.10 10.79
N ILE A 202 3.25 18.91 11.44
CA ILE A 202 3.90 19.96 12.21
C ILE A 202 4.41 21.00 11.22
N SER A 203 3.60 22.02 10.93
CA SER A 203 4.09 23.22 10.27
C SER A 203 5.12 23.83 11.20
N SER A 204 6.41 23.67 10.88
CA SER A 204 7.36 24.69 11.28
C SER A 204 6.78 26.01 10.76
N GLY A 205 6.58 27.00 11.63
CA GLY A 205 5.83 28.23 11.34
C GLY A 205 6.50 29.18 10.34
N GLY A 206 7.14 28.65 9.29
CA GLY A 206 7.88 29.40 8.28
C GLY A 206 7.28 29.24 6.89
N LYS A 207 7.43 30.28 6.08
CA LYS A 207 7.06 30.39 4.65
C LYS A 207 7.87 29.44 3.73
N ALA A 208 8.40 28.34 4.25
CA ALA A 208 9.22 27.43 3.46
C ALA A 208 8.38 26.80 2.35
N THR A 209 8.97 26.58 1.18
CA THR A 209 8.32 25.85 0.08
C THR A 209 8.48 24.34 0.29
N PRO A 210 7.58 23.49 -0.27
CA PRO A 210 7.72 22.03 -0.18
C PRO A 210 9.08 21.50 -0.68
N PHE A 211 9.69 22.20 -1.62
CA PHE A 211 11.02 21.89 -2.13
C PHE A 211 12.12 22.16 -1.09
N GLU A 212 11.99 23.23 -0.31
CA GLU A 212 12.94 23.55 0.77
C GLU A 212 12.86 22.53 1.90
N ASP A 213 11.66 22.04 2.24
CA ASP A 213 11.48 20.98 3.23
C ASP A 213 12.10 19.65 2.73
N MET A 214 11.90 19.31 1.45
CA MET A 214 12.55 18.15 0.83
C MET A 214 14.09 18.28 0.89
N MET A 215 14.62 19.46 0.58
CA MET A 215 16.05 19.73 0.61
C MET A 215 16.60 19.69 2.04
N GLN A 216 15.83 20.14 3.04
CA GLN A 216 16.17 19.99 4.45
C GLN A 216 16.18 18.52 4.87
N GLY A 217 15.21 17.71 4.43
CA GLY A 217 15.20 16.27 4.67
C GLY A 217 16.43 15.57 4.10
N LEU A 218 16.85 15.94 2.88
CA LEU A 218 18.08 15.43 2.26
C LEU A 218 19.35 15.88 3.00
N ARG A 219 19.39 17.13 3.47
CA ARG A 219 20.51 17.63 4.29
C ARG A 219 20.57 16.90 5.64
N LEU A 220 19.43 16.75 6.32
CA LEU A 220 19.32 15.97 7.55
C LEU A 220 19.80 14.52 7.33
N ALA A 221 19.37 13.89 6.24
CA ALA A 221 19.82 12.55 5.86
C ALA A 221 21.34 12.47 5.61
N ARG A 222 21.96 13.55 5.12
CA ARG A 222 23.40 13.62 4.90
C ARG A 222 24.18 13.86 6.19
N ASP A 223 23.68 14.76 7.02
CA ASP A 223 24.38 15.31 8.19
C ASP A 223 24.15 14.45 9.45
N PHE A 224 23.00 13.77 9.56
CA PHE A 224 22.68 12.87 10.66
C PHE A 224 23.05 11.42 10.32
N ALA A 225 24.17 10.95 10.88
CA ALA A 225 24.73 9.64 10.58
C ALA A 225 23.73 8.46 10.73
N PRO A 226 22.88 8.39 11.78
CA PRO A 226 21.89 7.31 11.90
C PRO A 226 20.87 7.29 10.74
N ALA A 227 20.36 8.44 10.32
CA ALA A 227 19.44 8.53 9.17
C ALA A 227 20.14 8.11 7.87
N ARG A 228 21.39 8.56 7.68
CA ARG A 228 22.21 8.19 6.52
C ARG A 228 22.40 6.68 6.42
N TYR A 229 22.80 6.04 7.50
CA TYR A 229 23.03 4.59 7.53
C TYR A 229 21.74 3.80 7.33
N LEU A 230 20.62 4.26 7.89
CA LEU A 230 19.31 3.64 7.66
C LEU A 230 18.89 3.73 6.18
N LEU A 231 19.05 4.88 5.54
CA LEU A 231 18.73 5.05 4.12
C LEU A 231 19.63 4.20 3.22
N ILE A 232 20.94 4.15 3.49
CA ILE A 232 21.87 3.27 2.77
C ILE A 232 21.47 1.81 2.96
N LEU A 233 21.14 1.39 4.17
CA LEU A 233 20.71 0.03 4.46
C LEU A 233 19.43 -0.33 3.69
N ILE A 234 18.43 0.57 3.68
CA ILE A 234 17.19 0.40 2.90
C ILE A 234 17.50 0.33 1.40
N ALA A 235 18.39 1.18 0.89
CA ALA A 235 18.79 1.17 -0.52
C ALA A 235 19.52 -0.12 -0.90
N MET A 236 20.47 -0.58 -0.07
CA MET A 236 21.21 -1.83 -0.32
C MET A 236 20.28 -3.05 -0.22
N THR A 237 19.43 -3.11 0.80
CA THR A 237 18.45 -4.21 0.91
C THR A 237 17.46 -4.20 -0.24
N GLY A 238 16.95 -3.03 -0.65
CA GLY A 238 16.09 -2.89 -1.83
C GLY A 238 16.79 -3.34 -3.12
N PHE A 239 18.04 -2.94 -3.33
CA PHE A 239 18.80 -3.26 -4.53
C PHE A 239 19.24 -4.73 -4.61
N PHE A 240 19.64 -5.33 -3.49
CA PHE A 240 20.18 -6.70 -3.47
C PHE A 240 19.15 -7.78 -3.11
N ALA A 241 18.16 -7.49 -2.26
CA ALA A 241 17.23 -8.51 -1.74
C ALA A 241 15.91 -8.63 -2.51
N PHE A 242 15.39 -7.54 -3.12
CA PHE A 242 14.15 -7.64 -3.90
C PHE A 242 14.33 -8.39 -5.23
N PRO A 243 15.37 -8.12 -6.03
CA PRO A 243 15.58 -8.84 -7.28
C PRO A 243 15.80 -10.35 -7.08
N SER A 244 16.41 -10.78 -5.98
CA SER A 244 16.63 -12.20 -5.69
C SER A 244 15.33 -12.96 -5.46
N LEU A 245 14.33 -12.34 -4.80
CA LEU A 245 12.98 -12.91 -4.65
C LEU A 245 12.23 -13.03 -5.99
N VAL A 246 12.44 -12.07 -6.91
CA VAL A 246 11.79 -12.07 -8.24
C VAL A 246 12.47 -13.04 -9.21
N LEU A 247 13.78 -13.24 -9.08
CA LEU A 247 14.56 -14.14 -9.95
C LEU A 247 14.58 -15.59 -9.46
N MET A 248 14.14 -15.87 -8.23
CA MET A 248 14.05 -17.24 -7.67
C MET A 248 13.33 -18.24 -8.59
N PRO A 249 12.16 -17.93 -9.20
CA PRO A 249 11.52 -18.81 -10.17
C PRO A 249 12.39 -19.11 -11.40
N ALA A 250 13.15 -18.12 -11.88
CA ALA A 250 14.06 -18.29 -13.00
C ALA A 250 15.29 -19.12 -12.59
N MET A 251 15.84 -18.92 -11.40
CA MET A 251 16.93 -19.77 -10.87
C MET A 251 16.47 -21.22 -10.64
N ALA A 252 15.30 -21.41 -10.06
CA ALA A 252 14.71 -22.74 -9.84
C ALA A 252 14.51 -23.52 -11.15
N LYS A 253 14.04 -22.86 -12.20
CA LYS A 253 13.75 -23.50 -13.49
C LYS A 253 14.95 -23.60 -14.42
N ALA A 254 15.73 -22.52 -14.57
CA ALA A 254 16.80 -22.43 -15.56
C ALA A 254 18.17 -22.90 -15.07
N VAL A 255 18.45 -22.79 -13.76
CA VAL A 255 19.75 -23.19 -13.17
C VAL A 255 19.64 -24.53 -12.47
N LEU A 256 18.58 -24.73 -11.67
CA LEU A 256 18.39 -25.95 -10.88
C LEU A 256 17.62 -27.05 -11.62
N GLY A 257 17.09 -26.77 -12.82
CA GLY A 257 16.27 -27.73 -13.58
C GLY A 257 15.04 -28.23 -12.82
N GLY A 258 14.62 -27.50 -11.78
CA GLY A 258 13.65 -27.92 -10.78
C GLY A 258 12.20 -27.65 -11.18
N ASN A 259 11.30 -28.40 -10.56
CA ASN A 259 9.86 -28.31 -10.77
C ASN A 259 9.24 -27.24 -9.83
N PRO A 260 7.94 -26.90 -9.93
CA PRO A 260 7.28 -25.95 -9.02
C PRO A 260 7.46 -26.27 -7.52
N LYS A 261 7.69 -27.54 -7.17
CA LYS A 261 8.07 -27.97 -5.81
C LYS A 261 9.42 -27.42 -5.35
N THR A 262 10.43 -27.38 -6.22
CA THR A 262 11.77 -26.85 -5.91
C THR A 262 11.72 -25.34 -5.69
N LEU A 263 10.89 -24.63 -6.46
CA LEU A 263 10.60 -23.23 -6.21
C LEU A 263 9.93 -23.00 -4.85
N GLY A 264 8.99 -23.87 -4.47
CA GLY A 264 8.36 -23.82 -3.15
C GLY A 264 9.28 -24.14 -1.96
N PHE A 265 10.42 -24.78 -2.18
CA PHE A 265 11.46 -24.97 -1.15
C PHE A 265 12.46 -23.81 -1.07
N LEU A 266 12.55 -22.98 -2.12
CA LEU A 266 13.47 -21.84 -2.19
C LEU A 266 12.86 -20.54 -1.66
N LEU A 267 11.53 -20.43 -1.70
CA LEU A 267 10.73 -19.30 -1.19
C LEU A 267 10.33 -19.54 0.27
#